data_AF-A0A7S0LPR1-F1
#
_entry.id   AF-A0A7S0LPR1-F1
#
_cell.length_a   1.000
_cell.length_b   1.000
_cell.length_c   1.000
_cell.angle_alpha   90.00
_cell.angle_beta   90.00
_cell.angle_gamma   90.00
#
_symmetry.space_group_name_H-M   'P 1'
#
loop_
_entity.id
_entity.type
_entity.pdbx_description
1 polymer ?
#
loop_
_entity_poly.entity_id
_entity_poly.type
_entity_poly.pdbx_seq_one_letter_code
_entity_poly.pdbx_strand_id
1 'polypeptide(L)'
;GLPMIEPLDSDAAGQPSIQQNEMSESLADALDDIQTSAALVVILTRDILRRPRTLLQLYQAVLLQKSIVPLQVVGGGYDFEEARPFLANLRTMLKMRHFRELQSALAERGMHVDELQMTLAASVPQIIAVKLDPGGSKNHTDAVIASIISRIEQPNSRNSSKDTRRPLHPSTGASSGHTPTLLPV
;
A
#
# COMPACT_ATOMS: atom_id res chain seq x y z
N GLY A 1 76.63 -14.11 7.92
CA GLY A 1 75.53 -13.14 7.80
C GLY A 1 74.63 -13.61 6.69
N LEU A 2 73.45 -14.12 7.04
CA LEU A 2 72.40 -14.54 6.12
C LEU A 2 71.29 -13.49 6.17
N PRO A 3 70.72 -13.04 5.04
CA PRO A 3 69.58 -12.13 5.08
C PRO A 3 68.31 -12.90 5.52
N MET A 4 67.62 -12.28 6.47
CA MET A 4 66.36 -12.69 7.06
C MET A 4 65.23 -12.52 6.04
N ILE A 5 64.44 -13.56 5.84
CA ILE A 5 63.31 -13.60 4.90
C ILE A 5 62.17 -12.76 5.50
N GLU A 6 61.70 -11.75 4.76
CA GLU A 6 60.48 -10.99 5.07
C GLU A 6 59.25 -11.91 5.07
N PRO A 7 58.31 -11.76 6.02
CA PRO A 7 57.08 -12.54 6.01
C PRO A 7 56.15 -12.07 4.89
N LEU A 8 55.57 -13.06 4.21
CA LEU A 8 54.60 -12.94 3.12
C LEU A 8 53.43 -12.02 3.49
N ASP A 9 53.05 -11.23 2.48
CA ASP A 9 51.82 -10.45 2.34
C ASP A 9 50.63 -11.01 3.13
N SER A 10 50.16 -10.17 4.07
CA SER A 10 48.83 -10.22 4.63
C SER A 10 47.80 -10.36 3.52
N ASP A 11 47.05 -11.47 3.60
CA ASP A 11 45.82 -11.73 2.87
C ASP A 11 44.91 -10.50 2.95
N ALA A 12 44.97 -9.67 1.91
CA ALA A 12 44.00 -8.62 1.64
C ALA A 12 42.72 -9.33 1.21
N ALA A 13 41.99 -9.86 2.19
CA ALA A 13 40.59 -10.20 2.05
C ALA A 13 39.86 -8.92 1.66
N GLY A 14 39.76 -8.71 0.34
CA GLY A 14 38.88 -7.75 -0.28
C GLY A 14 37.45 -8.09 0.13
N GLN A 15 37.04 -7.57 1.28
CA GLN A 15 35.64 -7.44 1.61
C GLN A 15 35.01 -6.67 0.44
N PRO A 16 34.02 -7.23 -0.27
CA PRO A 16 33.21 -6.41 -1.14
C PRO A 16 32.56 -5.39 -0.21
N SER A 17 33.07 -4.17 -0.26
CA SER A 17 32.38 -3.00 0.24
C SER A 17 31.08 -2.97 -0.56
N ILE A 18 30.03 -3.61 -0.04
CA ILE A 18 28.67 -3.30 -0.41
C ILE A 18 28.54 -1.85 -0.01
N GLN A 19 28.84 -1.00 -0.99
CA GLN A 19 28.64 0.43 -0.93
C GLN A 19 27.20 0.56 -0.49
N GLN A 20 27.01 0.93 0.78
CA GLN A 20 25.73 1.36 1.27
C GLN A 20 25.42 2.56 0.41
N ASN A 21 24.65 2.30 -0.64
CA ASN A 21 24.04 3.30 -1.48
C ASN A 21 22.97 3.94 -0.59
N GLU A 22 23.43 4.70 0.42
CA GLU A 22 22.63 5.61 1.20
C GLU A 22 22.22 6.71 0.22
N MET A 23 21.20 6.39 -0.57
CA MET A 23 20.29 7.35 -1.16
C MET A 23 19.87 8.28 -0.03
N SER A 24 20.62 9.38 0.11
CA SER A 24 20.29 10.50 0.97
C SER A 24 19.17 11.26 0.27
N GLU A 25 18.05 10.58 0.02
CA GLU A 25 16.86 11.15 -0.56
C GLU A 25 16.24 12.07 0.49
N SER A 26 16.40 13.38 0.27
CA SER A 26 15.82 14.39 1.15
C SER A 26 14.32 14.14 1.32
N LEU A 27 13.82 14.35 2.54
CA LEU A 27 12.40 14.21 2.82
C LEU A 27 11.56 15.22 2.02
N ALA A 28 12.16 16.35 1.64
CA ALA A 28 11.55 17.36 0.78
C ALA A 28 11.28 16.86 -0.64
N ASP A 29 12.12 15.96 -1.16
CA ASP A 29 12.01 15.39 -2.51
C ASP A 29 10.84 14.41 -2.62
N ALA A 30 10.45 13.79 -1.50
CA ALA A 30 9.37 12.82 -1.42
C ALA A 30 8.03 13.32 -1.97
N LEU A 31 7.77 14.61 -1.84
CA LEU A 31 6.56 15.26 -2.33
C LEU A 31 6.66 15.58 -3.83
N ASP A 32 7.86 15.89 -4.32
CA ASP A 32 8.14 16.17 -5.74
C ASP A 32 8.02 14.88 -6.58
N ASP A 33 8.55 13.77 -6.06
CA ASP A 33 8.42 12.44 -6.68
C ASP A 33 6.97 12.10 -7.04
N ILE A 34 6.04 12.37 -6.12
CA ILE A 34 4.63 12.06 -6.32
C ILE A 34 3.96 13.04 -7.29
N GLN A 35 4.45 14.28 -7.37
CA GLN A 35 3.93 15.28 -8.29
C GLN A 35 4.14 14.84 -9.74
N THR A 36 5.34 14.35 -10.06
CA THR A 36 5.73 13.87 -11.39
C THR A 36 5.28 12.44 -11.68
N SER A 37 5.00 11.64 -10.65
CA SER A 37 4.55 10.25 -10.79
C SER A 37 3.09 10.11 -11.26
N ALA A 38 2.80 9.06 -12.03
CA ALA A 38 1.43 8.71 -12.42
C ALA A 38 0.63 8.08 -11.25
N ALA A 39 1.31 7.32 -10.39
CA ALA A 39 0.72 6.57 -9.29
C ALA A 39 1.76 6.25 -8.21
N LEU A 40 1.29 5.84 -7.04
CA LEU A 40 2.11 5.38 -5.92
C LEU A 40 1.81 3.91 -5.62
N VAL A 41 2.79 3.03 -5.84
CA VAL A 41 2.72 1.63 -5.39
C VAL A 41 3.38 1.53 -4.02
N VAL A 42 2.63 1.09 -3.01
CA VAL A 42 3.15 0.97 -1.64
C VAL A 42 3.28 -0.50 -1.27
N ILE A 43 4.51 -0.97 -1.11
CA ILE A 43 4.77 -2.34 -0.69
C ILE A 43 4.51 -2.44 0.82
N LEU A 44 3.45 -3.14 1.19
CA LEU A 44 3.01 -3.30 2.57
C LEU A 44 3.86 -4.36 3.27
N THR A 45 4.94 -3.90 3.90
CA THR A 45 5.81 -4.69 4.79
C THR A 45 5.78 -4.13 6.20
N ARG A 46 6.39 -4.86 7.14
CA ARG A 46 6.54 -4.40 8.53
C ARG A 46 7.13 -2.99 8.58
N ASP A 47 6.55 -2.16 9.44
CA ASP A 47 7.01 -0.79 9.75
C ASP A 47 7.01 0.21 8.59
N ILE A 48 6.43 -0.12 7.42
CA ILE A 48 6.41 0.79 6.26
C ILE A 48 5.76 2.15 6.59
N LEU A 49 4.68 2.15 7.37
CA LEU A 49 3.99 3.38 7.82
C LEU A 49 4.77 4.16 8.87
N ARG A 50 5.81 3.58 9.49
CA ARG A 50 6.66 4.29 10.46
C ARG A 50 7.74 5.14 9.81
N ARG A 51 7.86 5.10 8.48
CA ARG A 51 8.83 5.86 7.70
C ARG A 51 8.24 7.22 7.31
N PRO A 52 8.86 8.35 7.71
CA PRO A 52 8.38 9.69 7.35
C PRO A 52 8.18 9.90 5.85
N ARG A 53 9.11 9.41 5.02
CA ARG A 53 9.04 9.53 3.55
C ARG A 53 7.78 8.88 2.99
N THR A 54 7.46 7.67 3.44
CA THR A 54 6.24 6.96 3.05
C THR A 54 4.98 7.72 3.45
N LEU A 55 4.93 8.28 4.66
CA LEU A 55 3.79 9.08 5.12
C LEU A 55 3.58 10.33 4.26
N LEU A 56 4.65 11.03 3.88
CA LEU A 56 4.57 12.18 2.98
C LEU A 56 4.14 11.79 1.57
N GLN A 57 4.70 10.72 1.02
CA GLN A 57 4.32 10.24 -0.32
C GLN A 57 2.85 9.83 -0.37
N LEU A 58 2.37 9.11 0.64
CA LEU A 58 0.96 8.75 0.78
C LEU A 58 0.08 10.00 0.88
N TYR A 59 0.49 10.98 1.70
CA TYR A 59 -0.29 12.19 1.90
C TYR A 59 -0.41 12.99 0.60
N GLN A 60 0.70 13.20 -0.10
CA GLN A 60 0.72 13.88 -1.38
C GLN A 60 -0.10 13.13 -2.44
N ALA A 61 -0.02 11.80 -2.47
CA ALA A 61 -0.78 10.99 -3.41
C ALA A 61 -2.28 11.13 -3.16
N VAL A 62 -2.71 11.19 -1.89
CA VAL A 62 -4.12 11.44 -1.53
C VAL A 62 -4.55 12.84 -1.95
N LEU A 63 -3.75 13.88 -1.66
CA LEU A 63 -4.08 15.26 -2.03
C LEU A 63 -4.20 15.45 -3.55
N LEU A 64 -3.28 14.85 -4.31
CA LEU A 64 -3.27 14.91 -5.77
C LEU A 64 -4.22 13.91 -6.43
N GLN A 65 -4.99 13.14 -5.65
CA GLN A 65 -5.89 12.07 -6.12
C GLN A 65 -5.19 11.09 -7.09
N LYS A 66 -3.91 10.80 -6.83
CA LYS A 66 -3.13 9.84 -7.58
C LYS A 66 -3.58 8.43 -7.21
N SER A 67 -3.45 7.49 -8.15
CA SER A 67 -3.72 6.09 -7.84
C SER A 67 -2.73 5.59 -6.79
N ILE A 68 -3.25 5.06 -5.68
CA ILE A 68 -2.46 4.40 -4.64
C ILE A 68 -2.75 2.92 -4.74
N VAL A 69 -1.71 2.12 -4.97
CA VAL A 69 -1.79 0.66 -5.09
C VAL A 69 -1.02 0.01 -3.94
N PRO A 70 -1.69 -0.34 -2.83
CA PRO A 70 -1.07 -1.09 -1.77
C PRO A 70 -0.82 -2.53 -2.24
N LEU A 71 0.42 -3.00 -2.11
CA LEU A 71 0.84 -4.34 -2.48
C LEU A 71 1.27 -5.09 -1.22
N GLN A 72 0.40 -5.97 -0.71
CA GLN A 72 0.71 -6.84 0.41
C GLN A 72 1.57 -8.00 -0.05
N VAL A 73 2.77 -8.13 0.52
CA VAL A 73 3.62 -9.31 0.32
C VAL A 73 3.27 -10.36 1.38
N VAL A 74 2.94 -11.58 0.94
CA VAL A 74 2.73 -12.72 1.85
C VAL A 74 4.02 -12.96 2.64
N GLY A 75 3.90 -13.03 3.97
CA GLY A 75 5.06 -13.10 4.87
C GLY A 75 5.78 -11.77 5.11
N GLY A 76 5.36 -10.66 4.48
CA GLY A 76 5.98 -9.33 4.61
C GLY A 76 5.77 -8.64 5.97
N GLY A 77 4.90 -9.19 6.82
CA GLY A 77 4.73 -8.76 8.21
C GLY A 77 3.99 -7.43 8.41
N TYR A 78 3.24 -6.96 7.41
CA TYR A 78 2.35 -5.82 7.56
C TYR A 78 1.09 -6.19 8.35
N ASP A 79 0.72 -5.34 9.31
CA ASP A 79 -0.46 -5.50 10.15
C ASP A 79 -1.52 -4.45 9.80
N PHE A 80 -2.64 -4.90 9.24
CA PHE A 80 -3.77 -4.03 8.87
C PHE A 80 -4.53 -3.51 10.10
N GLU A 81 -4.56 -4.29 11.18
CA GLU A 81 -5.25 -3.92 12.41
C GLU A 81 -4.46 -2.83 13.15
N GLU A 82 -3.12 -2.84 13.06
CA GLU A 82 -2.27 -1.78 13.63
C GLU A 82 -2.28 -0.49 12.78
N ALA A 83 -2.48 -0.58 11.47
CA ALA A 83 -2.34 0.55 10.55
C ALA A 83 -3.29 1.72 10.89
N ARG A 84 -4.58 1.43 11.17
CA ARG A 84 -5.58 2.46 11.48
C ARG A 84 -5.31 3.20 12.80
N PRO A 85 -5.12 2.53 13.95
CA PRO A 85 -4.77 3.22 15.19
C PRO A 85 -3.41 3.93 15.10
N PHE A 86 -2.45 3.37 14.35
CA PHE A 86 -1.18 4.02 14.07
C PHE A 86 -1.34 5.36 13.34
N LEU A 87 -2.05 5.36 12.21
CA LEU A 87 -2.29 6.57 11.43
C LEU A 87 -3.17 7.59 12.17
N ALA A 88 -3.99 7.17 13.11
CA ALA A 88 -4.78 8.07 13.94
C ALA A 88 -3.97 8.71 15.09
N ASN A 89 -2.79 8.19 15.43
CA ASN A 89 -2.00 8.61 16.59
C ASN A 89 -0.49 8.73 16.28
N LEU A 90 -0.15 9.39 15.17
CA LEU A 90 1.24 9.51 14.70
C LEU A 90 2.15 10.17 15.73
N ARG A 91 1.65 11.19 16.45
CA ARG A 91 2.43 11.92 17.46
C ARG A 91 2.95 11.03 18.59
N THR A 92 2.19 10.03 19.00
CA THR A 92 2.54 9.15 20.11
C THR A 92 3.17 7.84 19.64
N MET A 93 2.87 7.40 18.41
CA MET A 93 3.32 6.10 17.89
C MET A 93 4.55 6.17 16.98
N LEU A 94 4.89 7.35 16.43
CA LEU A 94 6.19 7.55 15.77
C LEU A 94 7.29 7.78 16.80
N LYS A 95 8.50 7.32 16.47
CA LYS A 95 9.69 7.71 17.21
C LYS A 95 9.83 9.23 17.15
N MET A 96 10.15 9.86 18.27
CA MET A 96 10.26 11.33 18.40
C MET A 96 11.13 11.96 17.30
N ARG A 97 12.23 11.30 16.91
CA ARG A 97 13.08 11.73 15.79
C ARG A 97 12.30 11.80 14.48
N HIS A 98 11.65 10.71 14.08
CA HIS A 98 10.86 10.62 12.85
C HIS A 98 9.69 11.60 12.84
N PHE A 99 9.07 11.82 14.01
CA PHE A 99 8.01 12.80 14.14
C PHE A 99 8.51 14.23 13.90
N ARG A 100 9.68 14.60 14.47
CA ARG A 100 10.29 15.91 14.22
C ARG A 100 10.72 16.09 12.77
N GLU A 101 11.30 15.06 12.15
CA GLU A 101 11.67 15.05 10.74
C GLU A 101 10.43 15.29 9.85
N LEU A 102 9.34 14.56 10.11
CA LEU A 102 8.06 14.74 9.40
C LEU A 102 7.48 16.15 9.60
N GLN A 103 7.50 16.64 10.83
CA GLN A 103 6.98 17.96 11.17
C GLN A 103 7.77 19.07 10.47
N SER A 104 9.10 18.97 10.42
CA SER A 104 9.97 19.92 9.74
C SER A 104 9.65 19.96 8.24
N ALA A 105 9.60 18.81 7.57
CA ALA A 105 9.36 18.74 6.13
C ALA A 105 7.98 19.27 5.72
N LEU A 106 6.95 19.08 6.55
CA LEU A 106 5.63 19.68 6.33
C LEU A 106 5.64 21.19 6.54
N ALA A 107 6.30 21.67 7.60
CA ALA A 107 6.37 23.09 7.93
C ALA A 107 7.09 23.90 6.84
N GLU A 108 8.14 23.33 6.23
CA GLU A 108 8.83 23.94 5.07
C GLU A 108 7.92 24.21 3.88
N ARG A 109 6.77 23.52 3.81
CA ARG A 109 5.74 23.70 2.77
C ARG A 109 4.43 24.29 3.29
N GLY A 110 4.43 24.83 4.51
CA GLY A 110 3.25 25.46 5.12
C GLY A 110 2.13 24.47 5.48
N MET A 111 2.45 23.20 5.70
CA MET A 111 1.50 22.13 6.05
C MET A 111 1.68 21.67 7.49
N HIS A 112 0.64 21.04 8.07
CA HIS A 112 0.65 20.57 9.45
C HIS A 112 0.50 19.05 9.57
N VAL A 113 1.12 18.46 10.59
CA VAL A 113 1.06 17.01 10.86
C VAL A 113 -0.38 16.56 11.14
N ASP A 114 -1.20 17.41 11.77
CA ASP A 114 -2.61 17.11 12.05
C ASP A 114 -3.43 16.91 10.77
N GLU A 115 -3.20 17.73 9.73
CA GLU A 115 -3.86 17.60 8.42
C GLU A 115 -3.43 16.30 7.72
N LEU A 116 -2.12 16.00 7.75
CA LEU A 116 -1.59 14.74 7.24
C LEU A 116 -2.22 13.55 7.96
N GLN A 117 -2.26 13.60 9.30
CA GLN A 117 -2.80 12.52 10.13
C GLN A 117 -4.28 12.26 9.81
N MET A 118 -5.09 13.32 9.80
CA MET A 118 -6.52 13.23 9.49
C MET A 118 -6.75 12.64 8.09
N THR A 119 -6.00 13.14 7.10
CA THR A 119 -6.10 12.71 5.70
C THR A 119 -5.73 11.24 5.53
N LEU A 120 -4.61 10.81 6.11
CA LEU A 120 -4.15 9.43 5.99
C LEU A 120 -5.05 8.45 6.75
N ALA A 121 -5.49 8.80 7.96
CA ALA A 121 -6.37 7.94 8.75
C ALA A 121 -7.74 7.72 8.09
N ALA A 122 -8.25 8.71 7.34
CA ALA A 122 -9.49 8.61 6.59
C ALA A 122 -9.34 7.79 5.30
N SER A 123 -8.23 7.96 4.58
CA SER A 123 -8.07 7.43 3.21
C SER A 123 -7.36 6.09 3.15
N VAL A 124 -6.21 5.94 3.81
CA VAL A 124 -5.31 4.78 3.62
C VAL A 124 -5.95 3.44 4.02
N PRO A 125 -6.65 3.31 5.16
CA PRO A 125 -7.25 2.03 5.54
C PRO A 125 -8.37 1.54 4.61
N GLN A 126 -8.94 2.41 3.78
CA GLN A 126 -10.02 2.06 2.85
C GLN A 126 -9.49 1.47 1.53
N ILE A 127 -8.17 1.51 1.29
CA ILE A 127 -7.58 1.09 0.03
C ILE A 127 -7.30 -0.42 0.06
N ILE A 128 -7.98 -1.15 -0.82
CA ILE A 128 -7.86 -2.61 -0.90
C ILE A 128 -6.45 -3.00 -1.37
N ALA A 129 -5.70 -3.79 -0.62
CA ALA A 129 -4.38 -4.25 -1.06
C ALA A 129 -4.46 -5.34 -2.15
N VAL A 130 -3.54 -5.29 -3.11
CA VAL A 130 -3.22 -6.42 -4.00
C VAL A 130 -2.31 -7.37 -3.23
N LYS A 131 -2.57 -8.68 -3.27
CA LYS A 131 -1.72 -9.67 -2.60
C LYS A 131 -0.70 -10.27 -3.57
N LEU A 132 0.58 -10.14 -3.24
CA LEU A 132 1.69 -10.81 -3.90
C LEU A 132 2.17 -11.98 -3.03
N ASP A 133 2.17 -13.18 -3.59
CA ASP A 133 2.80 -14.35 -2.98
C ASP A 133 4.10 -14.62 -3.76
N PRO A 134 5.28 -14.36 -3.17
CA PRO A 134 6.54 -14.60 -3.85
C PRO A 134 6.81 -16.09 -4.10
N GLY A 135 6.15 -17.00 -3.36
CA GLY A 135 6.16 -18.43 -3.62
C GLY A 135 5.10 -18.89 -4.62
N GLY A 136 4.30 -17.96 -5.16
CA GLY A 136 3.22 -18.24 -6.10
C GLY A 136 3.71 -18.69 -7.47
N SER A 137 2.77 -19.19 -8.28
CA SER A 137 3.05 -19.55 -9.67
C SER A 137 3.30 -18.32 -10.54
N LYS A 138 3.91 -18.52 -11.72
CA LYS A 138 4.08 -17.45 -12.71
C LYS A 138 2.75 -16.74 -13.05
N ASN A 139 1.67 -17.51 -13.22
CA ASN A 139 0.34 -16.99 -13.51
C ASN A 139 -0.18 -16.08 -12.38
N HIS A 140 0.15 -16.39 -11.12
CA HIS A 140 -0.19 -15.52 -10.00
C HIS A 140 0.52 -14.17 -10.11
N THR A 141 1.82 -14.18 -10.37
CA THR A 141 2.61 -12.96 -10.56
C THR A 141 2.10 -12.12 -11.73
N ASP A 142 1.80 -12.74 -12.87
CA ASP A 142 1.25 -12.04 -14.04
C ASP A 142 -0.11 -11.39 -13.73
N ALA A 143 -0.98 -12.09 -12.98
CA ALA A 143 -2.27 -11.54 -12.54
C ALA A 143 -2.12 -10.37 -11.56
N VAL A 144 -1.11 -10.42 -10.66
CA VAL A 144 -0.77 -9.33 -9.75
C VAL A 144 -0.29 -8.10 -10.54
N ILE A 145 0.61 -8.30 -11.50
CA ILE A 145 1.11 -7.21 -12.36
C ILE A 145 -0.05 -6.58 -13.14
N ALA A 146 -0.90 -7.38 -13.77
CA ALA A 146 -2.08 -6.89 -14.48
C ALA A 146 -3.02 -6.10 -13.54
N SER A 147 -3.19 -6.55 -12.30
CA SER A 147 -3.99 -5.85 -11.28
C SER A 147 -3.39 -4.50 -10.88
N ILE A 148 -2.06 -4.40 -10.80
CA ILE A 148 -1.35 -3.16 -10.51
C ILE A 148 -1.55 -2.18 -11.67
N ILE A 149 -1.26 -2.60 -12.90
CA ILE A 149 -1.41 -1.78 -14.11
C ILE A 149 -2.85 -1.24 -14.23
N SER A 150 -3.84 -2.13 -14.10
CA SER A 150 -5.26 -1.76 -14.16
C SER A 150 -5.66 -0.68 -13.14
N ARG A 151 -5.05 -0.67 -11.95
CA ARG A 151 -5.33 0.34 -10.92
C ARG A 151 -4.60 1.64 -11.16
N ILE A 152 -3.40 1.61 -11.76
CA ILE A 152 -2.68 2.81 -12.17
C ILE A 152 -3.47 3.55 -13.26
N GLU A 153 -4.01 2.81 -14.23
CA GLU A 153 -4.77 3.37 -15.37
C GLU A 153 -6.19 3.84 -15.00
N GLN A 154 -6.78 3.30 -13.92
CA GLN A 154 -8.15 3.63 -13.50
C GLN A 154 -8.19 4.19 -12.07
N PRO A 155 -7.71 5.43 -11.84
CA PRO A 155 -7.49 5.99 -10.51
C PRO A 155 -8.73 6.17 -9.61
N ASN A 156 -9.94 5.74 -9.97
CA ASN A 156 -11.14 5.95 -9.12
C ASN A 156 -12.36 5.03 -9.32
N SER A 157 -12.30 3.95 -10.11
CA SER A 157 -13.53 3.17 -10.43
C SER A 157 -13.97 2.13 -9.37
N ARG A 158 -13.26 1.96 -8.24
CA ARG A 158 -13.56 0.87 -7.28
C ARG A 158 -14.01 1.29 -5.88
N ASN A 159 -14.18 2.59 -5.61
CA ASN A 159 -14.66 3.06 -4.30
C ASN A 159 -16.19 3.13 -4.19
N SER A 160 -16.92 2.75 -5.23
CA SER A 160 -18.39 2.64 -5.25
C SER A 160 -18.84 1.25 -5.69
N SER A 161 -18.80 0.28 -4.77
CA SER A 161 -19.62 -0.92 -4.88
C SER A 161 -20.22 -1.27 -3.53
N LYS A 162 -20.98 -0.31 -2.99
CA LYS A 162 -22.18 -0.57 -2.20
C LYS A 162 -23.33 0.20 -2.86
N ASP A 163 -23.95 -0.42 -3.85
CA ASP A 163 -25.35 -0.18 -4.20
C ASP A 163 -25.84 -1.39 -5.01
N THR A 164 -26.57 -2.33 -4.40
CA THR A 164 -28.02 -2.35 -4.20
C THR A 164 -28.68 -3.28 -5.23
N ARG A 165 -29.17 -4.40 -4.69
CA ARG A 165 -30.40 -5.10 -5.05
C ARG A 165 -30.75 -5.16 -6.54
N ARG A 166 -30.72 -6.37 -7.10
CA ARG A 166 -31.78 -6.81 -8.03
C ARG A 166 -32.88 -7.50 -7.22
N PRO A 167 -34.03 -6.86 -6.97
CA PRO A 167 -35.27 -7.60 -6.84
C PRO A 167 -35.74 -7.92 -8.26
N LEU A 168 -35.80 -9.20 -8.64
CA LEU A 168 -36.56 -9.62 -9.82
C LEU A 168 -37.81 -10.39 -9.37
N HIS A 169 -38.88 -9.59 -9.27
CA HIS A 169 -40.32 -9.85 -9.50
C HIS A 169 -41.03 -11.04 -8.83
N PRO A 170 -42.17 -10.78 -8.14
CA PRO A 170 -43.29 -11.72 -8.13
C PRO A 170 -44.06 -11.57 -9.45
N SER A 171 -44.03 -12.58 -10.31
CA SER A 171 -45.02 -12.73 -11.39
C SER A 171 -46.06 -13.74 -10.96
N THR A 172 -47.18 -13.17 -10.51
CA THR A 172 -48.57 -13.63 -10.67
C THR A 172 -48.76 -14.83 -11.59
N GLY A 173 -49.40 -15.89 -11.08
CA GLY A 173 -50.00 -16.91 -11.93
C GLY A 173 -50.24 -18.25 -11.23
N ALA A 174 -51.40 -18.39 -10.57
CA ALA A 174 -52.33 -19.52 -10.67
C ALA A 174 -53.12 -19.70 -9.37
N SER A 175 -54.28 -19.06 -9.33
CA SER A 175 -55.37 -19.41 -8.41
C SER A 175 -55.87 -20.82 -8.74
N SER A 176 -56.20 -21.54 -7.68
CA SER A 176 -56.84 -22.86 -7.69
C SER A 176 -58.22 -22.85 -8.36
N GLY A 177 -58.61 -24.02 -8.90
CA GLY A 177 -59.97 -24.37 -9.31
C GLY A 177 -59.94 -25.66 -10.12
N HIS A 178 -59.82 -26.84 -9.49
CA HIS A 178 -60.96 -27.72 -9.19
C HIS A 178 -62.01 -27.78 -10.31
N THR A 179 -61.94 -28.81 -11.15
CA THR A 179 -63.05 -29.31 -11.96
C THR A 179 -63.46 -30.70 -11.46
N PRO A 180 -64.77 -31.01 -11.40
CA PRO A 180 -65.30 -32.26 -10.85
C PRO A 180 -65.26 -33.41 -11.85
N THR A 181 -65.02 -34.61 -11.33
CA THR A 181 -65.21 -35.91 -11.98
C THR A 181 -66.70 -36.17 -12.22
N LEU A 182 -67.09 -36.45 -13.47
CA LEU A 182 -68.30 -37.21 -13.82
C LEU A 182 -68.01 -38.00 -15.12
N LEU A 183 -67.97 -39.33 -15.00
CA LEU A 183 -68.07 -40.28 -16.12
C LEU A 183 -69.55 -40.69 -16.27
N PRO A 184 -70.08 -40.82 -17.50
CA PRO A 184 -71.45 -41.26 -17.73
C PRO A 184 -71.57 -42.79 -17.91
N VAL A 185 -72.69 -43.32 -17.39
CA VAL A 185 -73.37 -44.63 -17.63
C VAL A 185 -72.61 -45.90 -17.24
#